data_AF-W1VGF7-F1
#
_entry.id   AF-W1VGF7-F1
#
_cell.length_a   1.000
_cell.length_b   1.000
_cell.length_c   1.000
_cell.angle_alpha   90.00
_cell.angle_beta   90.00
_cell.angle_gamma   90.00
#
_symmetry.space_group_name_H-M   'P 1'
#
loop_
_entity.id
_entity.type
_entity.pdbx_description
1 polymer ?
#
loop_
_entity_poly.entity_id
_entity_poly.type
_entity_poly.pdbx_seq_one_letter_code
_entity_poly.pdbx_strand_id
1 'polypeptide(L)'
;LFLLVLGLIMVFSVQSVTVAAQGGNAYAAFARYLVIALVGLAAMFAASRASVPLLKRLTLPVLGASMALQCLVFVPGASRCAGGNCNWVAVPLIGTAQPSEFIKLGLALYTGWVVVRHGGRFGSVRSTLLMLAPAAVAIMLVMGGGDLGTVVIMVMLMAGALWMAGLGRGWFLVLGGVGLVGFAGGTMLSANRRARIMAWLNPEGSDPLDVGYQPSLSTAATPWAPEAGAGSAQGPRARSGGT
;
A
#
# COMPACT_ATOMS: atom_id res chain seq x y z
N LEU A 1 14.17 15.39 -1.05
CA LEU A 1 15.44 15.06 -1.72
C LEU A 1 16.37 14.25 -0.82
N PHE A 2 16.69 14.69 0.40
CA PHE A 2 17.53 13.92 1.34
C PHE A 2 17.09 12.46 1.53
N LEU A 3 15.81 12.22 1.87
CA LEU A 3 15.26 10.87 2.04
C LEU A 3 15.33 10.01 0.76
N LEU A 4 15.26 10.64 -0.42
CA LEU A 4 15.40 9.93 -1.70
C LEU A 4 16.83 9.45 -1.92
N VAL A 5 17.82 10.31 -1.62
CA VAL A 5 19.25 9.94 -1.72
C VAL A 5 19.57 8.83 -0.72
N LEU A 6 19.12 8.97 0.53
CA LEU A 6 19.30 7.93 1.54
C LEU A 6 18.65 6.60 1.10
N GLY A 7 17.43 6.65 0.56
CA GLY A 7 16.76 5.47 0.01
C GLY A 7 17.53 4.81 -1.13
N LEU A 8 18.07 5.60 -2.08
CA LEU A 8 18.88 5.07 -3.18
C LEU A 8 20.17 4.40 -2.68
N ILE A 9 20.83 4.98 -1.69
CA ILE A 9 22.02 4.37 -1.06
C ILE A 9 21.67 3.01 -0.46
N MET A 10 20.55 2.91 0.26
CA MET A 10 20.09 1.65 0.86
C MET A 10 19.74 0.60 -0.19
N VAL A 11 19.05 1.00 -1.27
CA VAL A 11 18.73 0.08 -2.38
C VAL A 11 20.00 -0.44 -3.03
N PHE A 12 20.98 0.43 -3.31
CA PHE A 12 22.25 0.01 -3.88
C PHE A 12 22.97 -1.01 -2.98
N SER A 13 23.02 -0.75 -1.66
CA SER A 13 23.60 -1.66 -0.68
C SER A 13 22.95 -3.05 -0.73
N VAL A 14 21.62 -3.13 -0.70
CA VAL A 14 20.90 -4.42 -0.75
C VAL A 14 21.12 -5.13 -2.09
N GLN A 15 21.06 -4.41 -3.22
CA GLN A 15 21.26 -5.00 -4.55
C GLN A 15 22.70 -5.50 -4.73
N SER A 16 23.70 -4.81 -4.19
CA SER A 16 25.10 -5.26 -4.27
C SER A 16 25.35 -6.59 -3.56
N VAL A 17 24.59 -6.91 -2.51
CA VAL A 17 24.72 -8.19 -1.81
C VAL A 17 23.88 -9.27 -2.47
N THR A 18 22.60 -8.98 -2.70
CA THR A 18 21.62 -9.97 -3.19
C THR A 18 21.83 -10.38 -4.63
N VAL A 19 22.15 -9.44 -5.52
CA VAL A 19 22.36 -9.71 -6.95
C VAL A 19 23.76 -10.28 -7.20
N ALA A 20 24.78 -9.81 -6.46
CA ALA A 20 26.12 -10.38 -6.56
C ALA A 20 26.17 -11.83 -6.04
N ALA A 21 25.41 -12.15 -4.99
CA ALA A 21 25.27 -13.52 -4.49
C ALA A 21 24.60 -14.47 -5.51
N GLN A 22 23.86 -13.93 -6.48
CA GLN A 22 23.20 -14.68 -7.56
C GLN A 22 23.97 -14.61 -8.89
N GLY A 23 25.19 -14.07 -8.91
CA GLY A 23 26.02 -13.93 -10.11
C GLY A 23 25.53 -12.89 -11.12
N GLY A 24 24.61 -12.01 -10.71
CA GLY A 24 24.05 -10.96 -11.57
C GLY A 24 24.83 -9.65 -11.51
N ASN A 25 24.51 -8.72 -12.42
CA ASN A 25 25.05 -7.37 -12.42
C ASN A 25 24.22 -6.44 -11.52
N ALA A 26 24.72 -6.14 -10.32
CA ALA A 26 24.07 -5.24 -9.35
C ALA A 26 23.83 -3.82 -9.90
N TYR A 27 24.71 -3.32 -10.79
CA TYR A 27 24.54 -2.02 -11.42
C TYR A 27 23.32 -1.98 -12.35
N ALA A 28 23.07 -3.05 -13.10
CA ALA A 28 21.91 -3.14 -13.98
C ALA A 28 20.58 -3.20 -13.20
N ALA A 29 20.58 -3.87 -12.04
CA ALA A 29 19.44 -3.89 -11.14
C ALA A 29 19.19 -2.52 -10.50
N PHE A 30 20.26 -1.86 -10.02
CA PHE A 30 20.18 -0.51 -9.46
C PHE A 30 19.73 0.55 -10.48
N ALA A 31 20.18 0.47 -11.74
CA ALA A 31 19.81 1.41 -12.79
C ALA A 31 18.29 1.54 -12.97
N ARG A 32 17.53 0.45 -12.79
CA ARG A 32 16.06 0.49 -12.84
C ARG A 32 15.46 1.39 -11.77
N TYR A 33 15.94 1.28 -10.53
CA TYR A 33 15.49 2.13 -9.42
C TYR A 33 15.90 3.59 -9.61
N LEU A 34 17.07 3.85 -10.20
CA LEU A 34 17.51 5.20 -10.55
C LEU A 34 16.59 5.84 -11.60
N VAL A 35 16.23 5.10 -12.65
CA VAL A 35 15.29 5.59 -13.68
C VAL A 35 13.92 5.90 -13.06
N ILE A 36 13.39 5.02 -12.20
CA ILE A 36 12.12 5.27 -11.50
C ILE A 36 12.20 6.52 -10.62
N ALA A 37 13.31 6.71 -9.90
CA ALA A 37 13.52 7.90 -9.06
C ALA A 37 13.58 9.19 -9.90
N LEU A 38 14.25 9.17 -11.06
CA LEU A 38 14.31 10.32 -11.97
C LEU A 38 12.95 10.65 -12.57
N VAL A 39 12.19 9.63 -13.01
CA VAL A 39 10.81 9.82 -13.49
C VAL A 39 9.92 10.39 -12.40
N GLY A 40 10.02 9.88 -11.18
CA GLY A 40 9.30 10.41 -10.01
C GLY A 40 9.67 11.86 -9.71
N LEU A 41 10.94 12.24 -9.82
CA LEU A 41 11.40 13.60 -9.60
C LEU A 41 10.89 14.56 -10.69
N ALA A 42 10.89 14.13 -11.95
CA ALA A 42 10.32 14.88 -13.05
C ALA A 42 8.80 15.08 -12.86
N ALA A 43 8.08 14.04 -12.45
CA ALA A 43 6.65 14.12 -12.13
C ALA A 43 6.38 15.06 -10.95
N MET A 44 7.19 14.99 -9.88
CA MET A 44 7.11 15.92 -8.75
C MET A 44 7.32 17.36 -9.19
N PHE A 45 8.34 17.62 -10.01
CA PHE A 45 8.61 18.96 -10.54
C PHE A 45 7.45 19.48 -11.40
N ALA A 46 6.94 18.66 -12.33
CA ALA A 46 5.79 19.02 -13.16
C ALA A 46 4.55 19.33 -12.32
N ALA A 47 4.24 18.49 -11.32
CA ALA A 47 3.12 18.69 -10.40
C ALA A 47 3.30 19.97 -9.56
N SER A 48 4.51 20.29 -9.12
CA SER A 48 4.80 21.52 -8.35
C SER A 48 4.58 22.81 -9.15
N ARG A 49 4.67 22.72 -10.48
CA ARG A 49 4.46 23.85 -11.41
C ARG A 49 3.04 23.89 -11.97
N ALA A 50 2.21 22.88 -11.70
CA ALA A 50 0.85 22.81 -12.18
C ALA A 50 -0.04 23.85 -11.48
N SER A 51 -0.83 24.57 -12.27
CA SER A 51 -1.76 25.56 -11.72
C SER A 51 -2.94 24.88 -11.03
N VAL A 52 -3.49 25.52 -9.99
CA VAL A 52 -4.68 25.02 -9.26
C VAL A 52 -5.87 24.74 -10.21
N PRO A 53 -6.19 25.59 -11.21
CA PRO A 53 -7.24 25.28 -12.16
C PRO A 53 -6.99 24.02 -12.99
N LEU A 54 -5.74 23.75 -13.37
CA LEU A 54 -5.36 22.53 -14.08
C LEU A 54 -5.58 21.31 -13.18
N LEU A 55 -5.09 21.35 -11.94
CA LEU A 55 -5.28 20.26 -10.98
C LEU A 55 -6.75 19.94 -10.76
N LYS A 56 -7.61 20.96 -10.61
CA LYS A 56 -9.07 20.80 -10.48
C LYS A 56 -9.72 20.16 -11.71
N ARG A 57 -9.24 20.46 -12.92
CA ARG A 57 -9.73 19.86 -14.17
C ARG A 57 -9.27 18.41 -14.32
N LEU A 58 -8.06 18.10 -13.87
CA LEU A 58 -7.48 16.76 -13.93
C LEU A 58 -8.00 15.82 -12.84
N THR A 59 -8.62 16.33 -11.78
CA THR A 59 -9.14 15.53 -10.67
C THR A 59 -9.97 14.31 -11.11
N LEU A 60 -11.05 14.53 -11.85
CA LEU A 60 -11.95 13.45 -12.27
C LEU A 60 -11.30 12.52 -13.32
N PRO A 61 -10.60 13.03 -14.35
CA PRO A 61 -9.85 12.18 -15.28
C PRO A 61 -8.80 11.30 -14.58
N VAL A 62 -8.02 11.86 -13.66
CA VAL A 62 -6.97 11.11 -12.94
C VAL A 62 -7.60 10.05 -12.03
N LEU A 63 -8.64 10.39 -11.28
CA LEU A 63 -9.35 9.41 -10.46
C LEU A 63 -9.96 8.30 -11.34
N GLY A 64 -10.68 8.66 -12.40
CA GLY A 64 -11.29 7.69 -13.32
C GLY A 64 -10.27 6.79 -14.01
N ALA A 65 -9.15 7.35 -14.48
CA ALA A 65 -8.06 6.59 -15.09
C ALA A 65 -7.40 5.63 -14.07
N SER A 66 -7.18 6.09 -12.84
CA SER A 66 -6.64 5.24 -11.78
C SER A 66 -7.58 4.10 -11.39
N MET A 67 -8.89 4.36 -11.36
CA MET A 67 -9.92 3.33 -11.12
C MET A 67 -9.97 2.33 -12.28
N ALA A 68 -9.89 2.80 -13.53
CA ALA A 68 -9.83 1.93 -14.70
C ALA A 68 -8.58 1.03 -14.68
N LEU A 69 -7.42 1.59 -14.31
CA LEU A 69 -6.19 0.82 -14.13
C LEU A 69 -6.33 -0.24 -13.03
N GLN A 70 -6.99 0.09 -11.93
CA GLN A 70 -7.28 -0.86 -10.86
C GLN A 70 -8.25 -1.95 -11.28
N CYS A 71 -9.20 -1.67 -12.18
CA CYS A 71 -10.07 -2.69 -12.73
C CYS A 71 -9.31 -3.78 -13.50
N LEU A 72 -8.12 -3.49 -14.04
CA LEU A 72 -7.29 -4.49 -14.71
C LEU A 72 -6.86 -5.63 -13.77
N VAL A 73 -6.83 -5.40 -12.46
CA VAL A 73 -6.56 -6.46 -11.47
C VAL A 73 -7.60 -7.58 -11.52
N PHE A 74 -8.85 -7.26 -11.88
CA PHE A 74 -9.93 -8.25 -11.98
C PHE A 74 -9.93 -9.01 -13.30
N VAL A 75 -9.08 -8.63 -14.26
CA VAL A 75 -8.96 -9.35 -15.53
C VAL A 75 -8.17 -10.64 -15.31
N PRO A 76 -8.74 -11.82 -15.66
CA PRO A 76 -8.06 -13.10 -15.53
C PRO A 76 -6.71 -13.08 -16.26
N GLY A 77 -5.63 -13.47 -15.57
CA GLY A 77 -4.27 -13.55 -16.12
C GLY A 77 -3.43 -12.26 -16.02
N ALA A 78 -4.05 -11.11 -15.80
CA ALA A 78 -3.33 -9.83 -15.63
C ALA A 78 -2.83 -9.62 -14.19
N SER A 79 -3.57 -10.12 -13.20
CA SER A 79 -3.19 -9.98 -11.80
C SER A 79 -2.03 -10.90 -11.39
N ARG A 80 -1.29 -10.43 -10.40
CA ARG A 80 -0.26 -11.18 -9.68
C ARG A 80 -0.60 -11.11 -8.20
N CYS A 81 -0.60 -12.26 -7.54
CA CYS A 81 -0.89 -12.36 -6.12
C CYS A 81 0.41 -12.61 -5.34
N ALA A 82 0.66 -11.78 -4.33
CA ALA A 82 1.77 -11.94 -3.40
C ALA A 82 1.25 -11.78 -1.98
N GLY A 83 1.47 -12.79 -1.11
CA GLY A 83 1.04 -12.74 0.29
C GLY A 83 -0.47 -12.49 0.47
N GLY A 84 -1.32 -13.04 -0.39
CA GLY A 84 -2.77 -12.84 -0.33
C GLY A 84 -3.27 -11.45 -0.78
N ASN A 85 -2.38 -10.59 -1.29
CA ASN A 85 -2.73 -9.36 -2.00
C ASN A 85 -2.60 -9.58 -3.51
N CYS A 86 -3.69 -9.42 -4.26
CA CYS A 86 -3.72 -9.60 -5.71
C CYS A 86 -3.73 -8.28 -6.49
N ASN A 87 -3.52 -7.14 -5.82
CA ASN A 87 -3.51 -5.80 -6.44
C ASN A 87 -2.23 -5.46 -7.23
N TRP A 88 -1.62 -6.44 -7.88
CA TRP A 88 -0.43 -6.23 -8.68
C TRP A 88 -0.72 -6.56 -10.13
N VAL A 89 -0.33 -5.66 -11.03
CA VAL A 89 -0.43 -5.86 -12.48
C VAL A 89 0.98 -5.92 -13.05
N ALA A 90 1.27 -6.97 -13.81
CA ALA A 90 2.52 -7.07 -14.55
C ALA A 90 2.44 -6.15 -15.77
N VAL A 91 3.28 -5.12 -15.79
CA VAL A 91 3.39 -4.19 -16.90
C VAL A 91 4.66 -4.53 -17.68
N PRO A 92 4.56 -4.82 -18.99
CA PRO A 92 5.73 -5.06 -19.82
C PRO A 92 6.74 -3.91 -19.67
N LEU A 93 8.04 -4.24 -19.64
CA LEU A 93 9.18 -3.30 -19.53
C LEU A 93 9.44 -2.67 -18.16
N ILE A 94 8.41 -2.39 -17.36
CA ILE A 94 8.52 -1.72 -16.04
C ILE A 94 8.40 -2.67 -14.85
N GLY A 95 8.02 -3.93 -15.08
CA GLY A 95 7.92 -4.96 -14.04
C GLY A 95 6.51 -5.03 -13.45
N THR A 96 6.38 -5.07 -12.14
CA THR A 96 5.07 -5.11 -11.46
C THR A 96 4.70 -3.75 -10.91
N ALA A 97 3.56 -3.21 -11.34
CA ALA A 97 3.00 -1.98 -10.82
C ALA A 97 1.78 -2.28 -9.94
N GLN A 98 1.59 -1.47 -8.90
CA GLN A 98 0.45 -1.57 -8.00
C GLN A 98 -0.55 -0.45 -8.35
N PRO A 99 -1.68 -0.75 -9.02
CA PRO A 99 -2.63 0.28 -9.44
C PRO A 99 -3.19 1.13 -8.30
N SER A 100 -3.27 0.57 -7.09
CA SER A 100 -3.78 1.27 -5.91
C SER A 100 -2.91 2.45 -5.47
N GLU A 101 -1.63 2.51 -5.86
CA GLU A 101 -0.78 3.70 -5.67
C GLU A 101 -1.31 4.90 -6.47
N PHE A 102 -1.73 4.68 -7.72
CA PHE A 102 -2.32 5.72 -8.57
C PHE A 102 -3.69 6.16 -8.05
N ILE A 103 -4.49 5.23 -7.52
CA ILE A 103 -5.77 5.58 -6.89
C ILE A 103 -5.54 6.50 -5.69
N LYS A 104 -4.52 6.27 -4.85
CA LYS A 104 -4.25 7.18 -3.71
C LYS A 104 -4.03 8.61 -4.18
N LEU A 105 -3.28 8.80 -5.27
CA LEU A 105 -3.04 10.13 -5.85
C LEU A 105 -4.33 10.74 -6.41
N GLY A 106 -5.11 9.97 -7.18
CA GLY A 106 -6.40 10.42 -7.71
C GLY A 106 -7.39 10.78 -6.61
N LEU A 107 -7.43 9.96 -5.54
CA LEU A 107 -8.27 10.18 -4.37
C LEU A 107 -7.84 11.44 -3.62
N ALA A 108 -6.54 11.69 -3.44
CA ALA A 108 -6.05 12.91 -2.81
C ALA A 108 -6.48 14.17 -3.57
N LEU A 109 -6.36 14.16 -4.90
CA LEU A 109 -6.85 15.26 -5.74
C LEU A 109 -8.37 15.41 -5.65
N TYR A 110 -9.10 14.29 -5.64
CA TYR A 110 -10.55 14.27 -5.54
C TYR A 110 -11.05 14.85 -4.23
N THR A 111 -10.49 14.40 -3.10
CA THR A 111 -10.89 14.90 -1.79
C THR A 111 -10.57 16.38 -1.66
N GLY A 112 -9.40 16.85 -2.14
CA GLY A 112 -9.09 18.28 -2.17
C GLY A 112 -10.08 19.10 -3.00
N TRP A 113 -10.44 18.62 -4.20
CA TRP A 113 -11.44 19.26 -5.05
C TRP A 113 -12.82 19.32 -4.40
N VAL A 114 -13.23 18.22 -3.76
CA VAL A 114 -14.48 18.09 -3.03
C VAL A 114 -14.59 19.11 -1.90
N VAL A 115 -13.54 19.22 -1.09
CA VAL A 115 -13.47 20.17 0.04
C VAL A 115 -13.62 21.60 -0.45
N VAL A 116 -12.91 21.96 -1.52
CA VAL A 116 -13.00 23.31 -2.12
C VAL A 116 -14.38 23.58 -2.72
N ARG A 117 -15.02 22.57 -3.33
CA ARG A 117 -16.33 22.73 -3.99
C ARG A 117 -17.48 22.90 -3.00
N HIS A 118 -17.43 22.22 -1.86
CA HIS A 118 -18.53 22.23 -0.88
C HIS A 118 -18.39 23.32 0.18
N GLY A 119 -17.20 23.92 0.35
CA GLY A 119 -17.02 25.13 1.18
C GLY A 119 -17.54 25.00 2.61
N GLY A 120 -17.45 23.80 3.20
CA GLY A 120 -17.92 23.51 4.56
C GLY A 120 -19.45 23.37 4.73
N ARG A 121 -20.24 23.38 3.65
CA ARG A 121 -21.70 23.25 3.72
C ARG A 121 -22.18 21.88 3.24
N PHE A 122 -22.21 20.93 4.16
CA PHE A 122 -22.78 19.59 3.94
C PHE A 122 -24.28 19.61 4.25
N GLY A 123 -25.08 20.22 3.37
CA GLY A 123 -26.49 20.54 3.65
C GLY A 123 -27.45 19.33 3.60
N SER A 124 -27.21 18.36 2.72
CA SER A 124 -28.09 17.19 2.55
C SER A 124 -27.33 15.88 2.68
N VAL A 125 -27.98 14.88 3.29
CA VAL A 125 -27.45 13.51 3.34
C VAL A 125 -27.22 12.97 1.93
N ARG A 126 -28.18 13.20 1.02
CA ARG A 126 -28.08 12.75 -0.38
C ARG A 126 -26.91 13.40 -1.11
N SER A 127 -26.70 14.72 -0.94
CA SER A 127 -25.57 15.41 -1.59
C SER A 127 -24.23 14.92 -1.05
N THR A 128 -24.16 14.68 0.27
CA THR A 128 -22.96 14.15 0.93
C THR A 128 -22.65 12.72 0.44
N LEU A 129 -23.65 11.86 0.32
CA LEU A 129 -23.46 10.50 -0.22
C LEU A 129 -23.02 10.51 -1.69
N LEU A 130 -23.63 11.34 -2.54
CA LEU A 130 -23.21 11.47 -3.95
C LEU A 130 -21.77 11.97 -4.07
N MET A 131 -21.33 12.84 -3.15
CA MET A 131 -19.97 13.33 -3.07
C MET A 131 -18.98 12.26 -2.59
N LEU A 132 -19.39 11.40 -1.66
CA LEU A 132 -18.56 10.30 -1.15
C LEU A 132 -18.50 9.12 -2.13
N ALA A 133 -19.48 8.97 -3.03
CA ALA A 133 -19.64 7.80 -3.88
C ALA A 133 -18.40 7.46 -4.74
N PRO A 134 -17.76 8.39 -5.48
CA PRO A 134 -16.57 8.06 -6.28
C PRO A 134 -15.41 7.51 -5.43
N ALA A 135 -15.22 8.07 -4.24
CA ALA A 135 -14.20 7.59 -3.31
C ALA A 135 -14.56 6.23 -2.71
N ALA A 136 -15.82 6.00 -2.38
CA ALA A 136 -16.29 4.71 -1.90
C ALA A 136 -16.06 3.62 -2.96
N VAL A 137 -16.35 3.89 -4.23
CA VAL A 137 -16.06 2.96 -5.34
C VAL A 137 -14.55 2.71 -5.46
N ALA A 138 -13.71 3.75 -5.36
CA ALA A 138 -12.26 3.60 -5.40
C ALA A 138 -11.73 2.70 -4.27
N ILE A 139 -12.24 2.89 -3.04
CA ILE A 139 -11.89 2.08 -1.88
C ILE A 139 -12.35 0.62 -2.07
N MET A 140 -13.58 0.41 -2.56
CA MET A 140 -14.13 -0.93 -2.80
C MET A 140 -13.35 -1.68 -3.90
N LEU A 141 -12.89 -0.99 -4.94
CA LEU A 141 -12.04 -1.58 -5.98
C LEU A 141 -10.72 -2.11 -5.41
N VAL A 142 -10.07 -1.34 -4.52
CA VAL A 142 -8.82 -1.79 -3.88
C VAL A 142 -9.07 -2.90 -2.88
N MET A 143 -10.16 -2.82 -2.11
CA MET A 143 -10.57 -3.87 -1.19
C MET A 143 -10.83 -5.19 -1.94
N GLY A 144 -11.43 -5.12 -3.13
CA GLY A 144 -11.72 -6.29 -3.98
C GLY A 144 -10.47 -7.07 -4.41
N GLY A 145 -9.33 -6.40 -4.64
CA GLY A 145 -8.08 -7.10 -4.92
C GLY A 145 -7.27 -7.50 -3.67
N GLY A 146 -7.86 -7.33 -2.48
CA GLY A 146 -7.35 -7.90 -1.24
C GLY A 146 -6.30 -7.06 -0.52
N ASP A 147 -6.14 -5.77 -0.84
CA ASP A 147 -5.20 -4.88 -0.13
C ASP A 147 -5.89 -4.05 0.96
N LEU A 148 -6.02 -4.65 2.14
CA LEU A 148 -6.63 -4.00 3.29
C LEU A 148 -5.78 -2.86 3.85
N GLY A 149 -4.46 -2.95 3.76
CA GLY A 149 -3.55 -1.91 4.27
C GLY A 149 -3.73 -0.60 3.49
N THR A 150 -3.77 -0.70 2.16
CA THR A 150 -4.00 0.46 1.31
C THR A 150 -5.40 1.06 1.51
N VAL A 151 -6.43 0.23 1.74
CA VAL A 151 -7.78 0.70 2.07
C VAL A 151 -7.78 1.56 3.33
N VAL A 152 -7.11 1.12 4.40
CA VAL A 152 -7.02 1.88 5.66
C VAL A 152 -6.36 3.24 5.44
N ILE A 153 -5.28 3.29 4.66
CA ILE A 153 -4.59 4.55 4.30
C ILE A 153 -5.54 5.49 3.53
N MET A 154 -6.26 4.97 2.53
CA MET A 154 -7.22 5.76 1.75
C MET A 154 -8.35 6.32 2.61
N VAL A 155 -8.90 5.51 3.51
CA VAL A 155 -9.94 5.94 4.46
C VAL A 155 -9.41 7.03 5.38
N MET A 156 -8.22 6.87 5.97
CA MET A 156 -7.62 7.89 6.85
C MET A 156 -7.34 9.20 6.10
N LEU A 157 -6.82 9.12 4.87
CA LEU A 157 -6.58 10.28 4.02
C LEU A 157 -7.88 11.07 3.82
N MET A 158 -8.95 10.36 3.46
CA MET A 158 -10.24 10.98 3.19
C MET A 158 -10.89 11.52 4.46
N ALA A 159 -10.86 10.76 5.55
CA ALA A 159 -11.40 11.17 6.85
C ALA A 159 -10.69 12.43 7.36
N GLY A 160 -9.36 12.50 7.30
CA GLY A 160 -8.59 13.66 7.73
C GLY A 160 -8.94 14.92 6.92
N ALA A 161 -9.02 14.80 5.59
CA ALA A 161 -9.37 15.94 4.74
C ALA A 161 -10.82 16.41 4.93
N LEU A 162 -11.77 15.49 5.10
CA LEU A 162 -13.18 15.83 5.36
C LEU A 162 -13.39 16.40 6.77
N TRP A 163 -12.58 15.98 7.75
CA TRP A 163 -12.60 16.54 9.09
C TRP A 163 -12.18 18.00 9.08
N MET A 164 -11.09 18.30 8.37
CA MET A 164 -10.62 19.68 8.15
C MET A 164 -11.64 20.53 7.38
N ALA A 165 -12.45 19.90 6.52
CA ALA A 165 -13.52 20.57 5.79
C ALA A 165 -14.78 20.85 6.63
N GLY A 166 -14.85 20.37 7.87
CA GLY A 166 -15.98 20.58 8.77
C GLY A 166 -17.15 19.62 8.56
N LEU A 167 -16.90 18.40 8.05
CA LEU A 167 -17.95 17.37 7.98
C LEU A 167 -18.47 17.05 9.39
N GLY A 168 -19.79 16.91 9.55
CA GLY A 168 -20.41 16.70 10.85
C GLY A 168 -19.93 15.42 11.55
N ARG A 169 -19.68 15.48 12.86
CA ARG A 169 -19.17 14.35 13.68
C ARG A 169 -19.99 13.06 13.56
N GLY A 170 -21.30 13.16 13.32
CA GLY A 170 -22.17 12.00 13.10
C GLY A 170 -21.77 11.15 11.88
N TRP A 171 -21.26 11.77 10.82
CA TRP A 171 -20.74 11.05 9.66
C TRP A 171 -19.49 10.23 10.00
N PHE A 172 -18.62 10.74 10.88
CA PHE A 172 -17.44 9.99 11.33
C PHE A 172 -17.81 8.78 12.16
N LEU A 173 -18.86 8.87 12.98
CA LEU A 173 -19.36 7.72 13.74
C LEU A 173 -19.91 6.63 12.80
N VAL A 174 -20.75 7.01 11.83
CA VAL A 174 -21.34 6.07 10.88
C VAL A 174 -20.27 5.45 9.97
N LEU A 175 -19.46 6.28 9.32
CA LEU A 175 -18.41 5.80 8.40
C LEU A 175 -17.31 5.04 9.14
N GLY A 176 -16.97 5.45 10.36
CA GLY A 176 -16.03 4.75 11.23
C GLY A 176 -16.55 3.38 11.64
N GLY A 177 -17.83 3.28 12.03
CA GLY A 177 -18.49 2.01 12.33
C GLY A 177 -18.52 1.06 11.13
N VAL A 178 -18.95 1.56 9.96
CA VAL A 178 -18.92 0.78 8.70
C VAL A 178 -17.50 0.34 8.34
N GLY A 179 -16.51 1.23 8.49
CA GLY A 179 -15.11 0.94 8.26
C GLY A 179 -14.56 -0.15 9.19
N LEU A 180 -14.94 -0.12 10.47
CA LEU A 180 -14.53 -1.12 11.46
C LEU A 180 -15.13 -2.49 11.13
N VAL A 181 -16.42 -2.56 10.77
CA VAL A 181 -17.07 -3.80 10.35
C VAL A 181 -16.43 -4.33 9.06
N GLY A 182 -16.17 -3.47 8.08
CA GLY A 182 -15.50 -3.84 6.84
C GLY A 182 -14.08 -4.37 7.08
N PHE A 183 -13.33 -3.74 7.99
CA PHE A 183 -12.00 -4.19 8.38
C PHE A 183 -12.02 -5.55 9.09
N ALA A 184 -12.92 -5.73 10.06
CA ALA A 184 -13.10 -7.00 10.77
C ALA A 184 -13.49 -8.13 9.79
N GLY A 185 -14.45 -7.89 8.89
CA GLY A 185 -14.82 -8.85 7.84
C GLY A 185 -13.65 -9.16 6.90
N GLY A 186 -12.96 -8.13 6.41
CA GLY A 186 -11.82 -8.28 5.49
C GLY A 186 -10.61 -9.01 6.08
N THR A 187 -10.37 -8.88 7.38
CA THR A 187 -9.32 -9.63 8.10
C THR A 187 -9.72 -11.09 8.29
N MET A 188 -10.96 -11.37 8.71
CA MET A 188 -11.44 -12.74 8.94
C MET A 188 -11.51 -13.59 7.66
N LEU A 189 -11.78 -12.97 6.52
CA LEU A 189 -11.87 -13.66 5.22
C LEU A 189 -10.52 -14.08 4.63
N SER A 190 -9.39 -13.54 5.12
CA SER A 190 -8.06 -13.88 4.59
C SER A 190 -7.30 -14.76 5.57
N ALA A 191 -7.06 -16.01 5.18
CA ALA A 191 -6.29 -16.96 5.97
C ALA A 191 -4.88 -16.43 6.31
N ASN A 192 -4.19 -15.79 5.35
CA ASN A 192 -2.86 -15.19 5.58
C ASN A 192 -2.91 -14.02 6.58
N ARG A 193 -3.91 -13.13 6.48
CA ARG A 193 -4.04 -12.02 7.44
C ARG A 193 -4.35 -12.52 8.85
N ARG A 194 -5.27 -13.48 8.96
CA ARG A 194 -5.61 -14.11 10.24
C ARG A 194 -4.40 -14.80 10.85
N ALA A 195 -3.63 -15.55 10.05
CA ALA A 195 -2.41 -16.21 10.49
C ALA A 195 -1.36 -15.21 11.00
N ARG A 196 -1.19 -14.06 10.34
CA ARG A 196 -0.28 -12.99 10.79
C ARG A 196 -0.72 -12.35 12.11
N ILE A 197 -2.02 -12.09 12.28
CA ILE A 197 -2.55 -11.53 13.52
C ILE A 197 -2.39 -12.54 14.67
N MET A 198 -2.68 -13.81 14.42
CA MET A 198 -2.52 -14.87 15.43
C MET A 198 -1.06 -15.12 15.77
N ALA A 199 -0.15 -15.09 14.78
CA ALA A 199 1.29 -15.19 15.01
C ALA A 199 1.84 -13.99 15.80
N TRP A 200 1.26 -12.80 15.63
CA TRP A 200 1.63 -11.63 16.45
C TRP A 200 1.09 -11.72 17.88
N LEU A 201 -0.14 -12.20 18.07
CA LEU A 201 -0.76 -12.36 19.39
C LEU A 201 -0.15 -13.52 20.20
N ASN A 202 0.19 -14.63 19.53
CA ASN A 202 0.75 -15.84 20.12
C ASN A 202 2.02 -16.28 19.34
N PRO A 203 3.15 -15.56 19.51
CA PRO A 203 4.38 -15.84 18.74
C PRO A 203 4.95 -17.25 18.99
N GLU A 204 4.82 -17.75 20.21
CA GLU A 204 5.34 -19.07 20.67
C GLU A 204 4.69 -20.27 19.95
N GLY A 205 3.46 -20.12 19.40
CA GLY A 205 2.69 -21.21 18.80
C GLY A 205 2.61 -21.17 17.26
N SER A 206 3.35 -20.27 16.61
CA SER A 206 3.30 -20.05 15.16
C SER A 206 4.48 -20.69 14.43
N ASP A 207 4.27 -21.20 13.21
CA ASP A 207 5.33 -21.84 12.42
C ASP A 207 6.52 -20.88 12.22
N PRO A 208 7.69 -21.18 12.81
CA PRO A 208 8.86 -20.30 12.75
C PRO A 208 9.42 -20.12 11.35
N LEU A 209 9.04 -20.96 10.38
CA LEU A 209 9.57 -20.94 9.00
C LEU A 209 8.65 -20.23 7.99
N ASP A 210 7.45 -19.84 8.40
CA ASP A 210 6.49 -19.14 7.54
C ASP A 210 6.05 -17.82 8.20
N VAL A 211 4.82 -17.76 8.70
CA VAL A 211 4.20 -16.52 9.20
C VAL A 211 4.83 -16.04 10.51
N GLY A 212 5.44 -16.95 11.27
CA GLY A 212 6.10 -16.69 12.56
C GLY A 212 7.57 -16.28 12.44
N TYR A 213 8.18 -16.33 11.25
CA TYR A 213 9.61 -16.03 11.06
C TYR A 213 9.98 -14.58 11.41
N GLN A 214 9.16 -13.61 10.97
CA GLN A 214 9.40 -12.20 11.25
C GLN A 214 9.19 -11.84 12.73
N PRO A 215 8.11 -12.28 13.39
CA PRO A 215 7.96 -12.14 14.83
C PRO A 215 9.07 -12.83 15.64
N SER A 216 9.45 -14.06 15.31
CA SER A 216 10.46 -14.82 16.07
C SER A 216 11.85 -14.19 16.01
N LEU A 217 12.25 -13.63 14.86
CA LEU A 217 13.49 -12.86 14.73
C LEU A 217 13.46 -11.57 15.55
N SER A 218 12.30 -10.90 15.64
CA SER A 218 12.18 -9.69 16.45
C SER A 218 12.35 -9.97 17.95
N THR A 219 11.83 -11.11 18.43
CA THR A 219 12.01 -11.57 19.81
C THR A 219 13.44 -12.07 20.06
N ALA A 220 14.06 -12.77 19.10
CA ALA A 220 15.44 -13.24 19.22
C ALA A 220 16.48 -12.09 19.20
N ALA A 221 16.14 -10.94 18.61
CA ALA A 221 17.03 -9.78 18.53
C ALA A 221 17.01 -8.87 19.78
N THR A 222 16.08 -9.09 20.73
CA THR A 222 16.05 -8.30 21.97
C THR A 222 17.10 -8.78 23.00
N PRO A 223 17.85 -7.88 23.66
CA PRO A 223 18.94 -8.26 24.59
C PRO A 223 18.53 -9.09 25.81
N TRP A 224 17.23 -9.17 26.12
CA TRP A 224 16.67 -9.89 27.26
C TRP A 224 15.98 -11.20 26.86
N ALA A 225 16.11 -11.64 25.60
CA ALA A 225 15.50 -12.87 25.14
C ALA A 225 15.96 -14.07 26.00
N PRO A 226 15.04 -14.88 26.56
CA PRO A 226 15.41 -16.06 27.32
C PRO A 226 16.22 -17.01 26.41
N GLU A 227 17.35 -17.52 26.93
CA GLU A 227 18.35 -18.31 26.17
C GLU A 227 17.78 -19.55 25.45
N ALA A 228 16.55 -19.97 25.78
CA ALA A 228 15.83 -21.04 25.10
C ALA A 228 15.51 -20.76 23.62
N GLY A 229 15.51 -19.49 23.17
CA GLY A 229 15.21 -19.10 21.78
C GLY A 229 16.42 -18.96 20.85
N ALA A 230 17.65 -18.95 21.38
CA ALA A 230 18.86 -18.66 20.61
C ALA A 230 19.25 -19.78 19.62
N GLY A 231 18.70 -20.99 19.78
CA GLY A 231 19.00 -22.15 18.92
C GLY A 231 18.27 -22.16 17.57
N SER A 232 17.17 -21.42 17.41
CA SER A 232 16.34 -21.44 16.20
C SER A 232 16.68 -20.34 15.18
N ALA A 233 17.58 -19.41 15.53
CA ALA A 233 18.05 -18.32 14.66
C ALA A 233 19.11 -18.75 13.62
N GLN A 234 19.24 -20.04 13.32
CA GLN A 234 20.00 -20.49 12.15
C GLN A 234 19.09 -20.36 10.93
N GLY A 235 19.32 -19.30 10.14
CA GLY A 235 18.71 -19.14 8.82
C GLY A 235 18.88 -20.39 7.95
N PRO A 236 18.11 -20.54 6.87
CA PRO A 236 18.12 -21.76 6.07
C PRO A 236 19.53 -22.02 5.56
N ARG A 237 20.23 -22.98 6.18
CA ARG A 237 21.48 -23.52 5.63
C ARG A 237 21.11 -24.07 4.26
N ALA A 238 21.70 -23.51 3.22
CA ALA A 238 21.68 -24.11 1.90
C ALA A 238 22.06 -25.60 2.06
N ARG A 239 21.16 -26.50 1.67
CA ARG A 239 21.51 -27.91 1.49
C ARG A 239 22.61 -27.95 0.42
N SER A 240 23.86 -28.00 0.85
CA SER A 240 24.96 -28.47 0.02
C SER A 240 24.67 -29.94 -0.28
N GLY A 241 24.38 -30.24 -1.54
CA GLY A 241 24.38 -31.61 -2.03
C GLY A 241 25.78 -32.24 -1.90
N GLY A 242 25.78 -33.56 -1.75
CA GLY A 242 26.95 -34.42 -1.57
C GLY A 242 26.64 -35.38 -0.42
N THR A 243 26.40 -36.68 -0.63
CA THR A 243 26.58 -37.59 -1.77
C THR A 243 25.50 -38.66 -1.70
#